data_AF-A0A7Y3FCQ4-F1
#
_entry.id   AF-A0A7Y3FCQ4-F1
#
_cell.length_a   1.000
_cell.length_b   1.000
_cell.length_c   1.000
_cell.angle_alpha   90.00
_cell.angle_beta   90.00
_cell.angle_gamma   90.00
#
_symmetry.space_group_name_H-M   'P 1'
#
loop_
_entity.id
_entity.type
_entity.pdbx_description
1 polymer ?
#
loop_
_entity_poly.entity_id
_entity_poly.type
_entity_poly.pdbx_seq_one_letter_code
_entity_poly.pdbx_strand_id
1 'polypeptide(L)'
;MGILSVLAAAIAAWIFGAVWYGVIGKQWMAASGLTEETINRSNPAPYIVSFICTLLVAGMTRHVLATSGIDTVGKGMLTGLGLGLFIAAPWIATNVMFGQRDRSLIWMDGVYPTVGMALMGAVLMMV
;
A
#
# COMPACT_ATOMS: atom_id res chain seq x y z
N MET A 1 6.32 14.92 13.35
CA MET A 1 6.29 14.35 11.99
C MET A 1 7.18 15.19 11.06
N GLY A 2 8.46 14.85 10.92
CA GLY A 2 9.38 15.53 9.98
C GLY A 2 9.29 14.95 8.55
N ILE A 3 10.11 15.47 7.62
CA ILE A 3 10.26 14.86 6.28
C ILE A 3 10.90 13.47 6.34
N LEU A 4 11.78 13.24 7.33
CA LEU A 4 12.39 11.94 7.58
C LEU A 4 11.35 10.88 7.97
N SER A 5 10.33 11.24 8.75
CA SER A 5 9.22 10.35 9.10
C SER A 5 8.44 9.89 7.86
N VAL A 6 8.25 10.79 6.88
CA VAL A 6 7.56 10.47 5.63
C VAL A 6 8.36 9.45 4.82
N LEU A 7 9.67 9.68 4.68
CA LEU A 7 10.56 8.74 3.97
C LEU A 7 10.58 7.38 4.66
N ALA A 8 10.75 7.34 5.98
CA ALA A 8 10.74 6.11 6.76
C ALA A 8 9.42 5.33 6.62
N ALA A 9 8.28 6.04 6.70
CA ALA A 9 6.96 5.43 6.55
C ALA A 9 6.72 4.90 5.13
N ALA A 10 7.17 5.62 4.10
CA ALA A 10 7.09 5.17 2.72
C ALA A 10 7.92 3.90 2.49
N ILE A 11 9.16 3.87 3.00
CA ILE A 11 10.04 2.70 2.89
C ILE A 11 9.41 1.50 3.62
N ALA A 12 8.89 1.68 4.82
CA ALA A 12 8.25 0.60 5.59
C ALA A 12 7.06 -0.01 4.85
N ALA A 13 6.16 0.83 4.32
CA ALA A 13 5.00 0.36 3.56
C ALA A 13 5.39 -0.28 2.21
N TRP A 14 6.41 0.26 1.54
CA TRP A 14 6.89 -0.28 0.27
C TRP A 14 7.58 -1.64 0.43
N ILE A 15 8.43 -1.80 1.46
CA ILE A 15 9.03 -3.09 1.83
C ILE A 15 7.93 -4.10 2.18
N PHE A 16 6.92 -3.68 2.95
CA PHE A 16 5.77 -4.54 3.24
C PHE A 16 5.09 -5.03 1.96
N GLY A 17 4.87 -4.14 0.97
CA GLY A 17 4.34 -4.53 -0.34
C GLY A 17 5.20 -5.58 -1.05
N ALA A 18 6.51 -5.37 -1.07
CA ALA A 18 7.44 -6.33 -1.66
C ALA A 18 7.39 -7.70 -0.97
N VAL A 19 7.31 -7.73 0.37
CA VAL A 19 7.17 -8.96 1.15
C VAL A 19 5.82 -9.63 0.88
N TRP A 20 4.72 -8.88 0.92
CA TRP A 20 3.38 -9.38 0.69
C TRP A 20 3.26 -10.06 -0.67
N TYR A 21 3.59 -9.34 -1.74
CA TYR A 21 3.55 -9.90 -3.10
C TYR A 21 4.63 -10.95 -3.35
N GLY A 22 5.73 -10.97 -2.59
CA GLY A 22 6.68 -12.08 -2.58
C GLY A 22 6.07 -13.36 -2.03
N VAL A 23 5.27 -13.27 -0.95
CA VAL A 23 4.61 -14.42 -0.31
C VAL A 23 3.46 -14.97 -1.15
N ILE A 24 2.60 -14.10 -1.70
CA ILE A 24 1.42 -14.49 -2.49
C ILE A 24 1.64 -14.44 -4.00
N GLY A 25 2.89 -14.30 -4.46
CA GLY A 25 3.21 -13.92 -5.83
C GLY A 25 2.67 -14.88 -6.89
N LYS A 26 2.71 -16.19 -6.64
CA LYS A 26 2.20 -17.20 -7.60
C LYS A 26 0.69 -17.07 -7.80
N GLN A 27 -0.06 -16.91 -6.72
CA GLN A 27 -1.51 -16.75 -6.73
C GLN A 27 -1.90 -15.42 -7.38
N TRP A 28 -1.18 -14.35 -7.04
CA TRP A 28 -1.40 -13.03 -7.59
C TRP A 28 -1.11 -12.97 -9.10
N MET A 29 -0.02 -13.61 -9.56
CA MET A 29 0.31 -13.71 -10.97
C MET A 29 -0.77 -14.46 -11.75
N ALA A 30 -1.20 -15.62 -11.25
CA ALA A 30 -2.26 -16.40 -11.88
C ALA A 30 -3.57 -15.61 -12.01
N ALA A 31 -4.00 -14.94 -10.94
CA ALA A 31 -5.20 -14.09 -10.92
C ALA A 31 -5.05 -12.84 -11.81
N SER A 32 -3.82 -12.36 -12.01
CA SER A 32 -3.51 -11.25 -12.92
C SER A 32 -3.34 -11.69 -14.38
N GLY A 33 -3.45 -12.99 -14.68
CA GLY A 33 -3.20 -13.53 -16.03
C GLY A 33 -1.75 -13.42 -16.49
N LEU A 34 -0.80 -13.32 -15.54
CA LEU A 34 0.63 -13.17 -15.80
C LEU A 34 1.34 -14.52 -15.65
N THR A 35 2.34 -14.74 -16.51
CA THR A 35 3.29 -15.86 -16.41
C THR A 35 4.71 -15.34 -16.20
N GLU A 36 5.64 -16.19 -15.74
CA GLU A 36 7.03 -15.78 -15.56
C GLU A 36 7.68 -15.29 -16.87
N GLU A 37 7.24 -15.83 -18.00
CA GLU A 37 7.73 -15.45 -19.33
C GLU A 37 7.23 -14.06 -19.76
N THR A 38 6.04 -13.66 -19.33
CA THR A 38 5.47 -12.33 -19.65
C THR A 38 6.03 -11.21 -18.78
N ILE A 39 6.73 -11.53 -17.69
CA ILE A 39 7.27 -10.52 -16.76
C ILE A 39 8.65 -10.07 -17.22
N ASN A 40 8.73 -8.80 -17.64
CA ASN A 40 10.00 -8.16 -17.89
C ASN A 40 10.67 -7.72 -16.57
N ARG A 41 11.52 -8.59 -16.01
CA ARG A 41 12.26 -8.32 -14.77
C ARG A 41 13.34 -7.24 -14.90
N SER A 42 13.78 -6.90 -16.11
CA SER A 42 14.77 -5.85 -16.32
C SER A 42 14.17 -4.44 -16.39
N ASN A 43 12.83 -4.33 -16.49
CA ASN A 43 12.16 -3.04 -16.47
C ASN A 43 12.09 -2.48 -15.03
N PRO A 44 12.82 -1.40 -14.70
CA PRO A 44 12.81 -0.85 -13.35
C PRO A 44 11.56 0.00 -13.06
N ALA A 45 10.77 0.35 -14.08
CA ALA A 45 9.70 1.33 -13.96
C ALA A 45 8.66 1.00 -12.88
N PRO A 46 8.16 -0.25 -12.73
CA PRO A 46 7.18 -0.56 -11.68
C PRO A 46 7.71 -0.30 -10.27
N TYR A 47 9.00 -0.55 -10.01
CA TYR A 47 9.63 -0.34 -8.71
C TYR A 47 9.77 1.16 -8.39
N ILE A 48 10.22 1.96 -9.38
CA ILE A 48 10.39 3.41 -9.23
C ILE A 48 9.02 4.08 -9.06
N VAL A 49 8.06 3.77 -9.92
CA VAL A 49 6.71 4.36 -9.88
C VAL A 49 6.01 3.98 -8.59
N SER A 50 6.04 2.70 -8.18
CA SER A 50 5.42 2.29 -6.92
C SER A 50 6.02 2.99 -5.72
N PHE A 51 7.36 3.15 -5.64
CA PHE A 51 8.00 3.86 -4.54
C PHE A 51 7.59 5.33 -4.48
N ILE A 52 7.57 6.03 -5.63
CA ILE A 52 7.11 7.43 -5.71
C ILE A 52 5.65 7.54 -5.27
N CYS A 53 4.77 6.65 -5.75
CA CYS A 53 3.37 6.63 -5.33
C CYS A 53 3.23 6.40 -3.82
N THR A 54 3.97 5.45 -3.24
CA THR A 54 3.95 5.19 -1.79
C THR A 54 4.47 6.40 -1.01
N LEU A 55 5.47 7.13 -1.53
CA LEU A 55 5.97 8.36 -0.92
C LEU A 55 4.91 9.48 -0.90
N LEU A 56 4.16 9.64 -1.99
CA LEU A 56 3.04 10.59 -2.06
C LEU A 56 1.93 10.22 -1.07
N VAL A 57 1.59 8.92 -0.97
CA VAL A 57 0.62 8.43 0.00
C VAL A 57 1.09 8.68 1.43
N ALA A 58 2.38 8.48 1.74
CA ALA A 58 2.96 8.79 3.05
C ALA A 58 2.88 10.29 3.38
N GLY A 59 3.17 11.15 2.40
CA GLY A 59 3.03 12.60 2.55
C GLY A 59 1.60 13.03 2.85
N MET A 60 0.62 12.48 2.11
CA MET A 60 -0.79 12.79 2.34
C MET A 60 -1.29 12.20 3.67
N THR A 61 -0.86 10.99 4.03
CA THR A 61 -1.21 10.38 5.32
C THR A 61 -0.68 11.22 6.47
N ARG A 62 0.57 11.73 6.38
CA ARG A 62 1.10 12.69 7.36
C ARG A 62 0.23 13.94 7.45
N HIS A 63 -0.19 14.50 6.31
CA HIS A 63 -1.06 15.67 6.30
C HIS A 63 -2.38 15.40 7.03
N VAL A 64 -3.06 14.29 6.70
CA VAL A 64 -4.31 13.86 7.35
C VAL A 64 -4.13 13.67 8.86
N LEU A 65 -3.06 12.99 9.29
CA LEU A 65 -2.80 12.77 10.71
C LEU A 65 -2.57 14.09 11.45
N ALA A 66 -1.79 15.00 10.86
CA ALA A 66 -1.52 16.31 11.44
C ALA A 66 -2.76 17.20 11.54
N THR A 67 -3.58 17.26 10.49
CA THR A 67 -4.82 18.08 10.48
C THR A 67 -5.90 17.49 11.37
N SER A 68 -5.89 16.17 11.60
CA SER A 68 -6.82 15.48 12.50
C SER A 68 -6.38 15.52 13.97
N GLY A 69 -5.27 16.17 14.30
CA GLY A 69 -4.75 16.23 15.68
C GLY A 69 -4.32 14.86 16.23
N ILE A 70 -3.88 13.95 15.36
CA ILE A 70 -3.42 12.62 15.76
C ILE A 70 -1.94 12.67 16.13
N ASP A 71 -1.64 12.28 17.37
CA ASP A 71 -0.34 12.44 18.03
C ASP A 71 0.19 11.15 18.67
N THR A 72 -0.52 10.02 18.51
CA THR A 72 -0.14 8.74 19.10
C THR A 72 -0.01 7.65 18.05
N VAL A 73 0.93 6.72 18.26
CA VAL A 73 1.17 5.58 17.37
C VAL A 73 -0.09 4.75 17.14
N GLY A 74 -0.85 4.46 18.20
CA GLY A 74 -2.08 3.66 18.08
C GLY A 74 -3.14 4.32 17.20
N LYS A 75 -3.36 5.63 17.36
CA LYS A 75 -4.28 6.39 16.50
C LYS A 75 -3.75 6.49 15.06
N GLY A 76 -2.45 6.72 14.87
CA GLY A 76 -1.83 6.75 13.54
C GLY A 76 -2.02 5.43 12.79
N MET A 77 -1.75 4.31 13.45
CA MET A 77 -1.97 2.97 12.91
C MET A 77 -3.45 2.73 12.58
N LEU A 78 -4.36 3.08 13.49
CA LEU A 78 -5.80 2.91 13.29
C LEU A 78 -6.34 3.75 12.13
N THR A 79 -5.88 4.99 12.00
CA THR A 79 -6.24 5.85 10.88
C THR A 79 -5.70 5.29 9.57
N GLY A 80 -4.44 4.85 9.55
CA GLY A 80 -3.85 4.18 8.39
C GLY A 80 -4.62 2.93 7.97
N LEU A 81 -4.97 2.08 8.94
CA LEU A 81 -5.83 0.91 8.74
C LEU A 81 -7.18 1.31 8.16
N GLY A 82 -7.80 2.36 8.69
CA GLY A 82 -9.09 2.87 8.22
C GLY A 82 -9.03 3.39 6.78
N LEU A 83 -8.00 4.15 6.42
CA LEU A 83 -7.79 4.62 5.06
C LEU A 83 -7.59 3.45 4.09
N GLY A 84 -6.79 2.47 4.45
CA GLY A 84 -6.56 1.32 3.58
C GLY A 84 -7.80 0.42 3.46
N LEU A 85 -8.46 0.10 4.58
CA LEU A 85 -9.60 -0.82 4.62
C LEU A 85 -10.90 -0.22 4.07
N PHE A 86 -11.18 1.05 4.36
CA PHE A 86 -12.46 1.68 4.04
C PHE A 86 -12.39 2.70 2.90
N ILE A 87 -11.21 3.01 2.38
CA ILE A 87 -11.06 3.87 1.19
C ILE A 87 -10.36 3.11 0.06
N ALA A 88 -9.14 2.60 0.29
CA ALA A 88 -8.38 1.96 -0.77
C ALA A 88 -9.01 0.62 -1.22
N ALA A 89 -9.31 -0.29 -0.28
CA ALA A 89 -9.84 -1.61 -0.62
C ALA A 89 -11.19 -1.57 -1.36
N PRO A 90 -12.18 -0.73 -0.99
CA PRO A 90 -13.42 -0.59 -1.76
C PRO A 90 -13.17 -0.08 -3.19
N TRP A 91 -12.25 0.88 -3.36
CA TRP A 91 -11.91 1.39 -4.69
C TRP A 91 -11.19 0.34 -5.56
N ILE A 92 -10.40 -0.53 -4.94
CA ILE A 92 -9.79 -1.68 -5.63
C ILE A 92 -10.86 -2.69 -6.02
N ALA A 93 -11.81 -2.99 -5.11
CA ALA A 93 -12.91 -3.89 -5.39
C ALA A 93 -13.75 -3.43 -6.59
N THR A 94 -14.07 -2.14 -6.67
CA THR A 94 -14.81 -1.59 -7.82
C THR A 94 -13.99 -1.72 -9.11
N ASN A 95 -12.71 -1.36 -9.10
CA ASN A 95 -11.84 -1.46 -10.27
C ASN A 95 -11.69 -2.91 -10.77
N VAL A 96 -11.57 -3.88 -9.86
CA VAL A 96 -11.49 -5.31 -10.22
C VAL A 96 -12.81 -5.79 -10.83
N MET A 97 -13.95 -5.43 -10.21
CA MET A 97 -15.28 -5.85 -10.67
C MET A 97 -15.64 -5.26 -12.04
N PHE A 98 -15.43 -3.96 -12.24
CA PHE A 98 -15.70 -3.32 -13.53
C PHE A 98 -14.66 -3.70 -14.59
N GLY A 99 -13.42 -3.97 -14.19
CA GLY A 99 -12.37 -4.45 -15.07
C GLY A 99 -12.52 -5.91 -15.49
N GLN A 100 -13.56 -6.62 -15.02
CA GLN A 100 -13.79 -8.06 -15.26
C GLN A 100 -12.55 -8.92 -14.95
N ARG A 101 -11.75 -8.48 -13.97
CA ARG A 101 -10.55 -9.21 -13.53
C ARG A 101 -10.94 -10.28 -12.51
N ASP A 102 -10.00 -11.18 -12.21
CA ASP A 102 -10.23 -12.22 -11.21
C ASP A 102 -10.57 -11.60 -9.84
N ARG A 103 -11.68 -12.06 -9.24
CA ARG A 103 -12.20 -11.51 -7.97
C ARG A 103 -11.29 -11.78 -6.78
N SER A 104 -10.39 -12.77 -6.88
CA SER A 104 -9.37 -13.00 -5.85
C SER A 104 -8.40 -11.83 -5.70
N LEU A 105 -8.24 -10.98 -6.73
CA LEU A 105 -7.46 -9.75 -6.64
C LEU A 105 -8.04 -8.77 -5.61
N ILE A 106 -9.34 -8.81 -5.32
CA ILE A 106 -9.96 -7.91 -4.35
C ILE A 106 -9.33 -8.06 -2.96
N TRP A 107 -9.13 -9.29 -2.51
CA TRP A 107 -8.53 -9.51 -1.20
C TRP A 107 -7.00 -9.36 -1.25
N MET A 108 -6.34 -9.82 -2.33
CA MET A 108 -4.88 -9.73 -2.46
C MET A 108 -4.40 -8.27 -2.56
N ASP A 109 -5.03 -7.50 -3.45
CA ASP A 109 -4.71 -6.09 -3.67
C ASP A 109 -5.42 -5.18 -2.67
N GLY A 110 -6.44 -5.65 -1.95
CA GLY A 110 -7.11 -4.91 -0.86
C GLY A 110 -6.39 -5.00 0.49
N VAL A 111 -5.82 -6.17 0.83
CA VAL A 111 -5.04 -6.35 2.07
C VAL A 111 -3.74 -5.56 2.03
N TYR A 112 -3.08 -5.50 0.86
CA TYR A 112 -1.84 -4.76 0.67
C TYR A 112 -1.91 -3.29 1.18
N PRO A 113 -2.80 -2.42 0.66
CA PRO A 113 -2.89 -1.04 1.12
C PRO A 113 -3.46 -0.97 2.54
N THR A 114 -4.31 -1.91 2.96
CA THR A 114 -4.85 -1.96 4.33
C THR A 114 -3.74 -2.07 5.37
N VAL A 115 -2.89 -3.09 5.23
CA VAL A 115 -1.79 -3.31 6.17
C VAL A 115 -0.65 -2.32 5.93
N GLY A 116 -0.34 -2.01 4.67
CA GLY A 116 0.70 -1.04 4.32
C GLY A 116 0.42 0.35 4.88
N MET A 117 -0.82 0.83 4.81
CA MET A 117 -1.21 2.12 5.37
C MET A 117 -1.26 2.10 6.91
N ALA A 118 -1.66 0.99 7.54
CA ALA A 118 -1.57 0.85 8.99
C ALA A 118 -0.11 0.96 9.49
N LEU A 119 0.83 0.26 8.84
CA LEU A 119 2.26 0.36 9.12
C LEU A 119 2.79 1.77 8.87
N MET A 120 2.41 2.39 7.75
CA MET A 120 2.77 3.77 7.41
C MET A 120 2.33 4.75 8.50
N GLY A 121 1.07 4.65 8.96
CA GLY A 121 0.52 5.50 10.02
C GLY A 121 1.23 5.29 11.37
N ALA A 122 1.61 4.06 11.70
CA ALA A 122 2.39 3.76 12.89
C ALA A 122 3.80 4.38 12.82
N VAL A 123 4.51 4.18 11.70
CA VAL A 123 5.88 4.66 11.51
C VAL A 123 5.94 6.18 11.48
N LEU A 124 4.96 6.84 10.85
CA LEU A 124 4.85 8.29 10.89
C LEU A 124 4.91 8.77 12.34
N MET A 125 4.18 8.15 13.25
CA MET A 125 4.07 8.53 14.67
C MET A 125 5.31 8.23 15.53
N MET A 126 6.24 7.40 15.06
CA MET A 126 7.43 6.99 15.81
C MET A 126 8.66 7.86 15.56
N VAL A 127 8.68 8.61 14.45
CA VAL A 127 9.85 9.34 13.93
C VAL A 127 9.51 10.82 13.76
#